data_AF-A0A6B1AP82-F1
#
_entry.id   AF-A0A6B1AP82-F1
#
_cell.length_a   1.000
_cell.length_b   1.000
_cell.length_c   1.000
_cell.angle_alpha   90.00
_cell.angle_beta   90.00
_cell.angle_gamma   90.00
#
_symmetry.space_group_name_H-M   'P 1'
#
loop_
_entity.id
_entity.type
_entity.pdbx_description
1 polymer ?
#
loop_
_entity_poly.entity_id
_entity_poly.type
_entity_poly.pdbx_seq_one_letter_code
_entity_poly.pdbx_strand_id
1 'polypeptide(L)'
;MDKALPSTSVRCDFILFLMLENEEKIIVAPIELKSGSVDVSETIKQLIEGASIAHRKAPDASCIPILIHGKSIHKSQRDKLIKARIKFGGKQLTIKTARCADKQNLKRALFAR
;
A
#
# COMPACT_ATOMS: atom_id res chain seq x y z
N MET A 1 -21.61 -21.13 14.62
CA MET A 1 -20.39 -21.81 14.13
C MET A 1 -19.92 -21.06 12.92
N ASP A 2 -18.97 -20.14 13.11
CA ASP A 2 -18.40 -19.37 12.01
C ASP A 2 -17.53 -20.30 11.18
N LYS A 3 -17.90 -20.47 9.90
CA LYS A 3 -17.09 -21.23 8.96
C LYS A 3 -15.77 -20.48 8.75
N ALA A 4 -14.66 -21.12 9.13
CA ALA A 4 -13.34 -20.65 8.78
C ALA A 4 -13.26 -20.52 7.25
N LEU A 5 -12.88 -19.33 6.78
CA LEU A 5 -12.62 -19.09 5.37
C LEU A 5 -11.48 -20.03 4.91
N PRO A 6 -11.62 -20.66 3.72
CA PRO A 6 -10.66 -21.63 3.24
C PRO A 6 -9.27 -20.97 3.10
N SER A 7 -8.24 -21.68 3.56
CA SER A 7 -6.84 -21.30 3.42
C SER A 7 -6.34 -21.52 1.99
N THR A 8 -6.92 -20.81 1.03
CA THR A 8 -6.20 -20.49 -0.20
C THR A 8 -5.35 -19.27 0.11
N SER A 9 -4.09 -19.24 -0.34
CA SER A 9 -3.23 -18.08 -0.17
C SER A 9 -3.77 -16.94 -1.03
N VAL A 10 -4.79 -16.23 -0.53
CA VAL A 10 -5.35 -15.06 -1.19
C VAL A 10 -4.27 -13.98 -1.15
N ARG A 11 -3.59 -13.74 -2.28
CA ARG A 11 -2.82 -12.53 -2.49
C ARG A 11 -3.82 -11.38 -2.55
N CYS A 12 -3.79 -10.55 -1.52
CA CYS A 12 -4.71 -9.43 -1.37
C CYS A 12 -3.98 -8.16 -1.79
N ASP A 13 -3.93 -7.93 -3.10
CA ASP A 13 -3.40 -6.70 -3.67
C ASP A 13 -4.61 -5.80 -3.97
N PHE A 14 -4.63 -4.59 -3.41
CA PHE A 14 -5.75 -3.66 -3.59
C PHE A 14 -5.27 -2.35 -4.23
N ILE A 15 -6.13 -1.72 -5.02
CA ILE A 15 -5.96 -0.33 -5.44
C ILE A 15 -7.21 0.42 -5.01
N LEU A 16 -7.05 1.28 -4.00
CA LEU A 16 -8.13 2.11 -3.49
C LEU A 16 -8.14 3.45 -4.23
N PHE A 17 -9.29 3.84 -4.75
CA PHE A 17 -9.54 5.17 -5.31
C PHE A 17 -10.46 5.93 -4.36
N LEU A 18 -10.03 7.11 -3.92
CA LEU A 18 -10.79 8.00 -3.04
C LEU A 18 -10.98 9.34 -3.75
N MET A 19 -12.21 9.83 -3.75
CA MET A 19 -12.55 11.19 -4.14
C MET A 19 -12.98 11.92 -2.87
N LEU A 20 -12.34 13.05 -2.57
CA LEU A 20 -12.73 13.88 -1.44
C LEU A 20 -13.76 14.88 -1.95
N GLU A 21 -14.97 14.90 -1.38
CA GLU A 21 -16.11 15.67 -1.90
C GLU A 21 -15.82 17.18 -2.08
N ASN A 22 -14.81 17.71 -1.38
CA ASN A 22 -14.41 19.13 -1.41
C ASN A 22 -13.05 19.39 -2.07
N GLU A 23 -12.37 18.36 -2.59
CA GLU A 23 -11.17 18.54 -3.42
C GLU A 23 -11.41 17.86 -4.76
N GLU A 24 -11.19 18.55 -5.88
CA GLU A 24 -11.12 17.93 -7.22
C GLU A 24 -9.91 16.98 -7.37
N LYS A 25 -9.40 16.45 -6.25
CA LYS A 25 -8.24 15.59 -6.18
C LYS A 25 -8.66 14.16 -5.88
N ILE A 26 -8.27 13.28 -6.80
CA ILE A 26 -8.36 11.84 -6.61
C ILE A 26 -7.11 11.39 -5.84
N ILE A 27 -7.31 10.62 -4.78
CA ILE A 27 -6.25 9.88 -4.11
C ILE A 27 -6.32 8.43 -4.58
N VAL A 28 -5.17 7.91 -4.99
CA VAL A 28 -4.96 6.51 -5.33
C VAL A 28 -4.03 5.89 -4.31
N ALA A 29 -4.38 4.71 -3.81
CA ALA A 29 -3.53 3.97 -2.90
C ALA A 29 -3.40 2.51 -3.37
N PRO A 30 -2.29 2.15 -4.03
CA PRO A 30 -1.85 0.76 -4.15
C PRO A 30 -1.51 0.23 -2.75
N ILE A 31 -2.15 -0.86 -2.36
CA ILE A 31 -2.05 -1.45 -1.03
C ILE A 31 -1.62 -2.91 -1.16
N GLU A 32 -0.49 -3.24 -0.56
CA GLU A 32 0.00 -4.61 -0.39
C GLU A 32 -0.31 -5.10 1.02
N LEU A 33 -0.93 -6.28 1.16
CA LEU A 33 -1.18 -6.91 2.46
C LEU A 33 -0.24 -8.11 2.69
N LYS A 34 0.56 -8.06 3.76
CA LYS A 34 1.41 -9.19 4.18
C LYS A 34 1.06 -9.65 5.60
N SER A 35 0.51 -10.85 5.75
CA SER A 35 0.22 -11.45 7.07
C SER A 35 1.44 -12.14 7.69
N GLY A 36 2.37 -12.61 6.87
CA GLY A 36 3.58 -13.35 7.25
C GLY A 36 4.87 -12.53 7.27
N SER A 37 6.00 -13.20 7.01
CA SER A 37 7.27 -12.53 6.74
C SER A 37 7.14 -11.62 5.53
N VAL A 38 7.59 -10.37 5.66
CA VAL A 38 7.60 -9.42 4.55
C VAL A 38 8.84 -9.66 3.69
N ASP A 39 8.64 -10.12 2.46
CA ASP A 39 9.62 -9.96 1.40
C ASP A 39 9.47 -8.56 0.80
N VAL A 40 10.42 -7.69 1.14
CA VAL A 40 10.37 -6.28 0.71
C VAL A 40 10.59 -6.13 -0.79
N SER A 41 11.38 -7.00 -1.42
CA SER A 41 11.59 -6.93 -2.87
C SER A 41 10.30 -7.22 -3.62
N GLU A 42 9.58 -8.26 -3.18
CA GLU A 42 8.27 -8.60 -3.73
C GLU A 42 7.25 -7.48 -3.49
N THR A 43 7.17 -6.96 -2.26
CA THR A 43 6.29 -5.84 -1.92
C THR A 43 6.55 -4.60 -2.78
N ILE A 44 7.82 -4.23 -2.98
CA ILE A 44 8.17 -3.08 -3.82
C ILE A 44 7.68 -3.32 -5.25
N LYS A 45 7.93 -4.51 -5.81
CA LYS A 45 7.49 -4.85 -7.16
C LYS A 45 5.97 -4.72 -7.31
N GLN A 46 5.21 -5.30 -6.39
CA GLN A 46 3.74 -5.24 -6.41
C GLN A 46 3.22 -3.80 -6.31
N LEU A 47 3.81 -2.98 -5.43
CA LEU A 47 3.43 -1.57 -5.29
C LEU A 47 3.80 -0.74 -6.54
N ILE A 48 4.91 -1.05 -7.22
CA ILE A 48 5.25 -0.44 -8.51
C ILE A 48 4.20 -0.79 -9.57
N GLU A 49 3.83 -2.07 -9.65
CA GLU A 49 2.82 -2.54 -10.62
C GLU A 49 1.45 -1.91 -10.36
N GLY A 50 1.02 -1.87 -9.09
CA GLY A 50 -0.23 -1.21 -8.70
C GLY A 50 -0.21 0.30 -8.98
N ALA A 51 0.90 0.98 -8.71
CA ALA A 51 1.09 2.39 -9.04
C ALA A 51 1.04 2.62 -10.57
N SER A 52 1.64 1.73 -11.36
CA SER A 52 1.61 1.80 -12.83
C SER A 52 0.19 1.64 -13.38
N ILE A 53 -0.58 0.68 -12.86
CA ILE A 53 -1.99 0.48 -13.21
C ILE A 53 -2.79 1.74 -12.88
N ALA A 54 -2.62 2.26 -11.67
CA ALA A 54 -3.37 3.42 -11.23
C ALA A 54 -3.02 4.68 -12.02
N HIS A 55 -1.75 4.87 -12.41
CA HIS A 55 -1.32 6.00 -13.24
C HIS A 55 -2.00 6.00 -14.61
N ARG A 56 -2.21 4.83 -15.22
CA ARG A 56 -2.94 4.72 -16.50
C ARG A 56 -4.42 5.08 -16.38
N LYS A 57 -5.00 5.00 -15.18
CA LYS A 57 -6.43 5.23 -14.94
C LYS A 57 -6.72 6.61 -14.35
N ALA A 58 -5.80 7.14 -13.57
CA ALA A 58 -5.90 8.44 -12.93
C ALA A 58 -4.50 9.10 -12.91
N PRO A 59 -4.01 9.60 -14.05
CA PRO A 59 -2.64 10.11 -14.17
C PRO A 59 -2.38 11.31 -13.26
N ASP A 60 -3.41 12.12 -13.00
CA ASP A 60 -3.35 13.34 -12.20
C ASP A 60 -3.63 13.11 -10.70
N ALA A 61 -3.90 11.85 -10.30
CA ALA A 61 -4.17 11.52 -8.92
C ALA A 61 -2.94 11.69 -8.02
N SER A 62 -3.18 11.99 -6.75
CA SER A 62 -2.16 11.83 -5.71
C SER A 62 -2.03 10.35 -5.36
N CYS A 63 -0.83 9.78 -5.49
CA CYS A 63 -0.60 8.36 -5.21
C CYS A 63 0.08 8.17 -3.85
N ILE A 64 -0.41 7.20 -3.08
CA ILE A 64 0.11 6.82 -1.76
C ILE A 64 0.31 5.30 -1.74
N PRO A 65 1.52 4.78 -2.00
CA PRO A 65 1.79 3.35 -1.89
C PRO A 65 1.84 2.92 -0.41
N ILE A 66 1.12 1.86 -0.06
CA ILE A 66 0.96 1.40 1.32
C ILE A 66 1.27 -0.09 1.45
N LEU A 67 2.16 -0.43 2.38
CA LEU A 67 2.30 -1.80 2.88
C LEU A 67 1.54 -1.92 4.21
N ILE A 68 0.58 -2.83 4.29
CA ILE A 68 -0.03 -3.25 5.55
C ILE A 68 0.54 -4.62 5.93
N HIS A 69 1.06 -4.73 7.15
CA HIS A 69 1.74 -5.93 7.60
C HIS A 69 1.22 -6.44 8.96
N GLY A 70 1.10 -7.76 9.11
CA GLY A 70 0.60 -8.41 10.34
C GLY A 70 1.69 -8.61 11.40
N LYS A 71 2.91 -8.96 10.98
CA LYS A 71 4.07 -9.18 11.87
C LYS A 71 5.08 -8.03 11.75
N SER A 72 5.99 -7.91 12.72
CA SER A 72 7.06 -6.91 12.67
C SER A 72 7.94 -7.11 11.43
N ILE A 73 8.30 -6.00 10.76
CA ILE A 73 9.29 -6.00 9.69
C ILE A 73 10.69 -5.95 10.31
N HIS A 74 11.54 -6.91 9.94
CA HIS A 74 12.94 -6.96 10.37
C HIS A 74 13.69 -5.67 10.01
N LYS A 75 14.65 -5.22 10.84
CA LYS A 75 15.32 -3.92 10.66
C LYS A 75 15.94 -3.76 9.27
N SER A 76 16.69 -4.75 8.79
CA SER A 76 17.31 -4.73 7.46
C SER A 76 16.30 -4.64 6.31
N GLN A 77 15.13 -5.25 6.46
CA GLN A 77 14.04 -5.17 5.48
C GLN A 77 13.36 -3.80 5.54
N ARG A 78 13.18 -3.24 6.74
CA ARG A 78 12.64 -1.89 6.92
C ARG A 78 13.52 -0.83 6.25
N ASP A 79 14.84 -0.92 6.41
CA ASP A 79 15.77 0.03 5.79
C ASP A 79 15.70 -0.02 4.25
N LYS A 80 15.52 -1.22 3.67
CA LYS A 80 15.27 -1.38 2.23
C LYS A 80 13.96 -0.72 1.82
N LEU A 81 12.90 -0.92 2.59
CA LEU A 81 11.57 -0.38 2.29
C LEU A 81 11.52 1.15 2.41
N ILE A 82 12.22 1.74 3.38
CA ILE A 82 12.36 3.19 3.54
C ILE A 82 13.13 3.81 2.37
N LYS A 83 14.17 3.12 1.88
CA LYS A 83 14.99 3.60 0.76
C LYS A 83 14.31 3.38 -0.59
N ALA A 84 13.38 2.45 -0.68
CA ALA A 84 12.62 2.20 -1.90
C ALA A 84 11.81 3.41 -2.31
N ARG A 85 11.82 3.72 -3.61
CA ARG A 85 11.05 4.81 -4.20
C ARG A 85 10.16 4.26 -5.29
N ILE A 86 8.86 4.56 -5.19
CA ILE A 86 7.86 4.21 -6.19
C ILE A 86 7.67 5.41 -7.11
N LYS A 87 7.83 5.23 -8.42
CA LYS A 87 7.59 6.29 -9.40
C LYS A 87 6.10 6.38 -9.72
N PHE A 88 5.54 7.59 -9.69
CA PHE A 88 4.17 7.86 -10.12
C PHE A 88 4.04 9.32 -10.59
N GLY A 89 3.53 9.55 -11.81
CA GLY A 89 3.32 10.91 -12.33
C GLY A 89 4.57 11.80 -12.24
N GLY A 90 5.74 11.26 -12.57
CA GLY A 90 7.03 11.96 -12.47
C GLY A 90 7.59 12.15 -11.05
N LYS A 91 6.86 11.77 -10.00
CA LYS A 91 7.27 11.88 -8.59
C LYS A 91 7.87 10.59 -8.06
N GLN A 92 8.75 10.72 -7.06
CA GLN A 92 9.32 9.60 -6.29
C GLN A 92 8.65 9.52 -4.93
N LEU A 93 7.88 8.45 -4.70
CA LEU A 93 7.04 8.27 -3.53
C LEU A 93 7.67 7.29 -2.54
N THR A 94 7.54 7.57 -1.26
CA THR A 94 7.95 6.66 -0.18
C THR A 94 6.80 5.72 0.16
N ILE A 95 7.11 4.45 0.41
CA ILE A 95 6.13 3.46 0.85
C ILE A 95 5.72 3.77 2.30
N LYS A 96 4.43 3.99 2.54
CA LYS A 96 3.87 4.10 3.90
C LYS A 96 3.64 2.70 4.46
N THR A 97 3.90 2.50 5.76
CA THR A 97 3.67 1.22 6.43
C THR A 97 2.62 1.33 7.51
N ALA A 98 1.76 0.32 7.61
CA ALA A 98 0.71 0.21 8.62
C ALA A 98 0.65 -1.22 9.19
N ARG A 99 0.30 -1.37 10.47
CA ARG A 99 0.04 -2.70 11.06
C ARG A 99 -1.41 -3.12 10.85
N CYS A 100 -1.61 -4.40 10.56
CA CYS A 100 -2.92 -5.04 10.58
C CYS A 100 -3.52 -4.99 12.00
N ALA A 101 -4.86 -4.99 12.09
CA ALA A 101 -5.66 -4.93 13.32
C ALA A 101 -5.66 -3.59 14.11
N ASP A 102 -4.99 -2.55 13.63
CA ASP A 102 -5.16 -1.19 14.16
C ASP A 102 -6.18 -0.42 13.31
N LYS A 103 -7.32 -0.09 13.93
CA LYS A 103 -8.47 0.56 13.28
C LYS A 103 -8.15 1.94 12.70
N GLN A 104 -7.08 2.61 13.14
CA GLN A 104 -6.71 3.95 12.64
C GLN A 104 -5.58 3.93 11.63
N ASN A 105 -4.91 2.80 11.41
CA ASN A 105 -3.65 2.78 10.69
C ASN A 105 -3.77 3.14 9.20
N LEU A 106 -4.86 2.73 8.53
CA LEU A 106 -5.06 3.11 7.13
C LEU A 106 -5.33 4.62 7.00
N LYS A 107 -6.16 5.19 7.89
CA LYS A 107 -6.40 6.63 7.95
C LYS A 107 -5.08 7.40 8.15
N ARG A 108 -4.21 6.94 9.05
CA ARG A 108 -2.89 7.55 9.27
C ARG A 108 -2.00 7.39 8.04
N ALA A 109 -1.98 6.22 7.40
CA ALA A 109 -1.17 6.02 6.19
C ALA A 109 -1.60 6.93 5.03
N LEU A 110 -2.91 7.16 4.87
CA LEU A 110 -3.50 7.99 3.82
C LEU A 110 -3.39 9.50 4.09
N PHE A 111 -3.51 9.93 5.35
CA PHE A 111 -3.69 11.35 5.69
C PHE A 111 -2.66 11.93 6.68
N ALA A 112 -1.66 11.17 7.11
CA ALA A 112 -0.58 11.73 7.93
C ALA A 112 0.26 12.70 7.08
N ARG A 113 0.29 13.97 7.53
CA ARG A 113 1.09 15.05 6.97
C ARG A 113 2.58 14.80 7.21
#